data_AF-A0A835I2Q5-F1
#
_entry.id   AF-A0A835I2Q5-F1
#
_cell.length_a   1.000
_cell.length_b   1.000
_cell.length_c   1.000
_cell.angle_alpha   90.00
_cell.angle_beta   90.00
_cell.angle_gamma   90.00
#
_symmetry.space_group_name_H-M   'P 1'
#
loop_
_entity.id
_entity.type
_entity.pdbx_description
1 polymer ?
#
loop_
_entity_poly.entity_id
_entity_poly.type
_entity_poly.pdbx_seq_one_letter_code
_entity_poly.pdbx_strand_id
1 'polypeptide(L)'
;MWNSSINTSNENGDLSYLVSVNEFADLTNEEFIASRNGLEKASKARSLSSFKYENVTALPSAMDWRMKGTITPIKNQGKCANYPYQGVDATCNKKEAASSAAQINGYEDVLANDENALLQAMAKKPILVSIDTSGYAFQFYSSGVFTGDCGTDLDHGVTAVAFGATSDKTKYWLVKKSWGTML
;
A
#
# COMPACT_ATOMS: atom_id res chain seq x y z
N MET A 1 24.89 -11.07 -8.75
CA MET A 1 24.85 -10.88 -7.28
C MET A 1 23.43 -11.10 -6.74
N TRP A 2 22.38 -10.52 -7.32
CA TRP A 2 20.99 -10.68 -6.87
C TRP A 2 20.46 -12.11 -6.74
N ASN A 3 20.75 -12.99 -7.69
CA ASN A 3 20.32 -14.40 -7.62
C ASN A 3 20.86 -15.12 -6.38
N SER A 4 22.07 -14.78 -5.93
CA SER A 4 22.63 -15.41 -4.72
C SER A 4 21.87 -14.95 -3.47
N SER A 5 21.60 -13.66 -3.32
CA SER A 5 20.86 -13.12 -2.17
C SER A 5 19.40 -13.56 -2.14
N ILE A 6 18.73 -13.58 -3.30
CA ILE A 6 17.35 -14.08 -3.43
C ILE A 6 17.27 -15.57 -3.08
N ASN A 7 18.19 -16.38 -3.61
CA ASN A 7 18.24 -17.80 -3.30
C ASN A 7 18.48 -18.02 -1.81
N THR A 8 19.46 -17.33 -1.20
CA THR A 8 19.70 -17.43 0.25
C THR A 8 18.48 -17.04 1.08
N SER A 9 17.77 -15.97 0.71
CA SER A 9 16.55 -15.57 1.43
C SER A 9 15.45 -16.62 1.36
N ASN A 10 15.26 -17.26 0.20
CA ASN A 10 14.22 -18.28 0.02
C ASN A 10 14.62 -19.65 0.60
N GLU A 11 15.92 -19.98 0.62
CA GLU A 11 16.45 -21.26 1.12
C GLU A 11 16.43 -21.35 2.65
N ASN A 12 16.43 -20.23 3.36
CA ASN A 12 16.36 -20.22 4.83
C ASN A 12 15.04 -20.80 5.38
N GLY A 13 13.98 -20.94 4.57
CA GLY A 13 12.74 -21.65 4.94
C GLY A 13 11.89 -21.04 6.07
N ASP A 14 12.43 -20.09 6.81
CA ASP A 14 11.82 -19.48 8.00
C ASP A 14 10.95 -18.25 7.69
N LEU A 15 10.95 -17.77 6.44
CA LEU A 15 10.19 -16.59 6.04
C LEU A 15 8.78 -16.98 5.56
N SER A 16 7.78 -16.23 6.02
CA SER A 16 6.39 -16.39 5.55
C SER A 16 6.11 -15.76 4.17
N TYR A 17 7.16 -15.22 3.53
CA TYR A 17 7.14 -14.62 2.19
C TYR A 17 8.32 -15.07 1.33
N LEU A 18 8.15 -14.93 0.03
CA LEU A 18 9.17 -15.20 -0.98
C LEU A 18 9.59 -13.92 -1.69
N VAL A 19 10.87 -13.85 -2.05
CA VAL A 19 11.42 -12.82 -2.92
C VAL A 19 11.78 -13.42 -4.28
N SER A 20 11.63 -12.66 -5.36
CA SER A 20 12.00 -13.10 -6.71
C SER A 20 12.52 -11.94 -7.55
N VAL A 21 13.35 -12.26 -8.55
CA VAL A 21 13.77 -11.30 -9.58
C VAL A 21 12.51 -10.74 -10.25
N ASN A 22 12.46 -9.41 -10.40
CA ASN A 22 11.35 -8.69 -11.03
C ASN A 22 11.87 -7.56 -11.93
N GLU A 23 10.96 -6.75 -12.48
CA GLU A 23 11.28 -5.63 -13.38
C GLU A 23 12.15 -4.52 -12.75
N PHE A 24 12.42 -4.56 -11.44
CA PHE A 24 13.27 -3.61 -10.71
C PHE A 24 14.65 -4.19 -10.36
N ALA A 25 15.01 -5.35 -10.90
CA ALA A 25 16.27 -6.03 -10.57
C ALA A 25 17.53 -5.31 -11.10
N ASP A 26 17.37 -4.38 -12.04
CA ASP A 26 18.44 -3.52 -12.55
C ASP A 26 18.66 -2.26 -11.69
N LEU A 27 17.75 -1.96 -10.75
CA LEU A 27 17.84 -0.80 -9.86
C LEU A 27 18.49 -1.19 -8.53
N THR A 28 19.34 -0.31 -7.99
CA THR A 28 19.69 -0.37 -6.57
C THR A 28 18.45 -0.08 -5.71
N ASN A 29 18.50 -0.44 -4.43
CA ASN A 29 17.39 -0.18 -3.53
C ASN A 29 17.13 1.34 -3.37
N GLU A 30 18.19 2.15 -3.36
CA GLU A 30 18.10 3.61 -3.33
C GLU A 30 17.48 4.17 -4.61
N GLU A 31 17.86 3.66 -5.78
CA GLU A 31 17.25 4.04 -7.06
C GLU A 31 15.78 3.63 -7.15
N PHE A 32 15.45 2.47 -6.59
CA PHE A 32 14.09 1.98 -6.50
C PHE A 32 13.24 2.91 -5.61
N ILE A 33 13.69 3.22 -4.40
CA ILE A 33 13.02 4.14 -3.49
C ILE A 33 12.84 5.52 -4.15
N ALA A 34 13.90 6.08 -4.71
CA ALA A 34 13.88 7.40 -5.33
C ALA A 34 12.94 7.48 -6.54
N SER A 35 12.67 6.36 -7.23
CA SER A 35 11.82 6.33 -8.42
C SER A 35 10.38 5.91 -8.16
N ARG A 36 10.10 5.18 -7.07
CA ARG A 36 8.80 4.55 -6.77
C ARG A 36 8.12 5.08 -5.51
N ASN A 37 8.89 5.70 -4.61
CA ASN A 37 8.35 6.33 -3.42
C ASN A 37 8.22 7.83 -3.68
N GLY A 38 7.21 8.44 -3.06
CA GLY A 38 6.82 9.82 -3.38
C GLY A 38 5.85 10.41 -2.38
N LEU A 39 5.58 9.70 -1.27
CA LEU A 39 4.88 10.31 -0.17
C LEU A 39 5.84 11.28 0.51
N GLU A 40 5.60 12.57 0.35
CA GLU A 40 6.28 13.55 1.18
C GLU A 40 5.91 13.32 2.65
N LYS A 41 6.89 13.39 3.54
CA LYS A 41 6.67 13.15 4.97
C LYS A 41 5.58 14.09 5.46
N ALA A 42 4.41 13.53 5.77
CA ALA A 42 3.32 14.29 6.32
C ALA A 42 3.78 14.96 7.63
N SER A 43 3.39 16.22 7.83
CA SER A 43 3.43 16.82 9.17
C SER A 43 2.71 15.89 10.16
N LYS A 44 3.22 15.79 11.41
CA LYS A 44 2.74 14.87 12.47
C LYS A 44 1.29 14.43 12.27
N ALA A 45 1.07 13.12 12.19
CA ALA A 45 -0.27 12.52 12.12
C ALA A 45 -1.18 13.19 13.16
N ARG A 46 -2.34 13.67 12.72
CA ARG A 46 -3.28 14.36 13.59
C ARG A 46 -3.73 13.38 14.67
N SER A 47 -3.42 13.68 15.92
CA SER A 47 -3.93 12.91 17.05
C SER A 47 -5.42 13.16 17.16
N LEU A 48 -6.22 12.19 16.74
CA LEU A 48 -7.66 12.18 16.87
C LEU A 48 -8.05 11.40 18.12
N SER A 49 -9.13 11.84 18.78
CA SER A 49 -9.68 11.18 19.97
C SER A 49 -10.86 10.26 19.66
N SER A 50 -11.47 10.39 18.48
CA SER A 50 -12.63 9.60 18.04
C SER A 50 -12.67 9.55 16.52
N PHE A 51 -13.37 8.55 15.98
CA PHE A 51 -13.60 8.41 14.54
C PHE A 51 -14.92 7.68 14.26
N LYS A 52 -15.48 7.88 13.06
CA LYS A 52 -16.84 7.46 12.69
C LYS A 52 -17.19 5.99 12.92
N TYR A 53 -16.23 5.07 12.88
CA TYR A 53 -16.50 3.62 12.96
C TYR A 53 -16.06 2.98 14.28
N GLU A 54 -15.73 3.78 15.31
CA GLU A 54 -15.27 3.30 16.62
C GLU A 54 -16.24 2.31 17.29
N ASN A 55 -17.54 2.46 17.05
CA ASN A 55 -18.59 1.62 17.65
C ASN A 55 -18.88 0.32 16.86
N VAL A 56 -18.11 0.01 15.81
CA VAL A 56 -18.29 -1.23 15.05
C VAL A 56 -17.62 -2.39 15.81
N THR A 57 -18.43 -3.25 16.43
CA THR A 57 -17.94 -4.37 17.25
C THR A 57 -18.03 -5.72 16.53
N ALA A 58 -19.03 -5.91 15.67
CA ALA A 58 -19.21 -7.12 14.87
C ALA A 58 -18.38 -7.05 13.58
N LEU A 59 -17.16 -7.60 13.62
CA LEU A 59 -16.23 -7.64 12.49
C LEU A 59 -16.13 -9.06 11.93
N PRO A 60 -16.12 -9.24 10.59
CA PRO A 60 -15.86 -10.55 10.01
C PRO A 60 -14.40 -10.96 10.27
N SER A 61 -14.11 -12.27 10.25
CA SER A 61 -12.74 -12.78 10.40
C SER A 61 -11.87 -12.55 9.16
N ALA A 62 -12.49 -12.39 7.99
CA ALA A 62 -11.84 -12.03 6.74
C ALA A 62 -12.81 -11.25 5.83
N MET A 63 -12.28 -10.37 5.01
CA MET A 63 -13.07 -9.57 4.06
C MET A 63 -12.22 -9.15 2.88
N ASP A 64 -12.79 -9.20 1.66
CA ASP A 64 -12.11 -8.79 0.43
C ASP A 64 -13.00 -7.90 -0.45
N TRP A 65 -12.60 -6.64 -0.62
CA TRP A 65 -13.33 -5.67 -1.46
C TRP A 65 -13.21 -5.95 -2.96
N ARG A 66 -12.22 -6.73 -3.40
CA ARG A 66 -12.09 -7.15 -4.81
C ARG A 66 -13.29 -7.97 -5.25
N MET A 67 -13.81 -8.80 -4.34
CA MET A 67 -14.99 -9.65 -4.58
C MET A 67 -16.28 -8.84 -4.74
N LYS A 68 -16.29 -7.56 -4.32
CA LYS A 68 -17.45 -6.66 -4.45
C LYS A 68 -17.42 -5.85 -5.75
N GLY A 69 -16.40 -6.02 -6.59
CA GLY A 69 -16.28 -5.28 -7.85
C GLY A 69 -15.96 -3.78 -7.69
N THR A 70 -15.60 -3.33 -6.49
CA THR A 70 -15.31 -1.90 -6.22
C THR A 70 -13.84 -1.54 -6.40
N ILE A 71 -12.97 -2.55 -6.58
CA ILE A 71 -11.53 -2.36 -6.75
C ILE A 71 -11.19 -2.39 -8.24
N THR A 72 -10.62 -1.29 -8.74
CA THR A 72 -10.15 -1.19 -10.13
C THR A 72 -8.90 -2.05 -10.38
N PRO A 73 -8.52 -2.29 -11.65
CA PRO A 73 -7.24 -2.92 -11.97
C PRO A 73 -6.03 -2.19 -11.36
N ILE A 74 -4.93 -2.91 -11.15
CA ILE A 74 -3.65 -2.33 -10.73
C ILE A 74 -3.14 -1.40 -11.84
N LYS A 75 -2.70 -0.21 -11.45
CA LYS A 75 -2.07 0.76 -12.36
C LYS A 75 -0.56 0.76 -12.12
N ASN A 76 0.20 1.25 -13.10
CA ASN A 76 1.63 1.52 -12.95
C ASN A 76 1.84 3.03 -12.89
N GLN A 77 2.41 3.53 -11.79
CA GLN A 77 2.72 4.94 -11.59
C GLN A 77 3.89 5.42 -12.47
N GLY A 78 4.65 4.50 -13.08
CA GLY A 78 5.87 4.80 -13.81
C GLY A 78 6.97 5.34 -12.89
N LYS A 79 8.02 5.92 -13.47
CA LYS A 79 8.89 6.82 -12.70
C LYS A 79 8.08 8.10 -12.49
N CYS A 80 7.98 8.60 -11.26
CA CYS A 80 7.29 9.87 -11.00
C CYS A 80 7.86 11.05 -11.82
N ALA A 81 9.10 10.94 -12.34
CA ALA A 81 9.67 11.88 -13.31
C ALA A 81 9.00 11.86 -14.70
N ASN A 82 8.45 10.72 -15.13
CA ASN A 82 7.75 10.56 -16.42
C ASN A 82 6.25 10.86 -16.31
N TYR A 83 5.70 10.80 -15.09
CA TYR A 83 4.34 11.23 -14.76
C TYR A 83 4.41 12.15 -13.55
N PRO A 84 4.98 13.36 -13.70
CA PRO A 84 5.06 14.30 -12.59
C PRO A 84 3.65 14.50 -12.06
N TYR A 85 3.46 14.33 -10.75
CA TYR A 85 2.24 14.75 -10.10
C TYR A 85 2.10 16.25 -10.36
N GLN A 86 1.31 16.61 -11.37
CA GLN A 86 1.12 18.01 -11.80
C GLN A 86 0.21 18.79 -10.84
N GLY A 87 -0.11 18.22 -9.67
CA GLY A 87 -0.65 18.96 -8.52
C GLY A 87 0.42 19.82 -7.84
N VAL A 88 1.31 20.40 -8.65
CA VAL A 88 2.01 21.66 -8.36
C VAL A 88 1.08 22.80 -8.82
N ASP A 89 1.36 24.05 -8.45
CA ASP A 89 0.64 25.25 -8.93
C ASP A 89 0.78 25.47 -10.46
N ALA A 90 0.35 24.50 -11.26
CA ALA A 90 0.19 24.58 -12.70
C ALA A 90 -1.19 25.15 -13.05
N THR A 91 -1.33 25.64 -14.27
CA THR A 91 -2.63 26.17 -14.72
C THR A 91 -3.62 25.01 -14.89
N CYS A 92 -4.66 24.98 -14.06
CA CYS A 92 -5.74 24.00 -14.10
C CYS A 92 -6.41 23.94 -15.49
N ASN A 93 -6.47 22.75 -16.10
CA ASN A 93 -7.24 22.52 -17.33
C ASN A 93 -8.75 22.48 -17.02
N LYS A 94 -9.40 23.65 -17.12
CA LYS A 94 -10.83 23.80 -16.83
C LYS A 94 -11.74 22.97 -17.75
N LYS A 95 -11.29 22.63 -18.96
CA LYS A 95 -12.08 21.84 -19.92
C LYS A 95 -12.19 20.37 -19.47
N GLU A 96 -11.10 19.82 -18.97
CA GLU A 96 -11.11 18.48 -18.37
C GLU A 96 -11.82 18.49 -17.01
N ALA A 97 -11.59 19.52 -16.20
CA ALA A 97 -12.25 19.68 -14.90
C ALA A 97 -13.78 19.90 -15.00
N ALA A 98 -14.29 20.32 -16.16
CA ALA A 98 -15.73 20.49 -16.40
C ALA A 98 -16.50 19.15 -16.47
N SER A 99 -15.80 18.05 -16.77
CA SER A 99 -16.39 16.71 -16.78
C SER A 99 -16.18 16.04 -15.42
N SER A 100 -17.06 16.30 -14.46
CA SER A 100 -16.99 15.63 -13.15
C SER A 100 -17.29 14.14 -13.31
N ALA A 101 -16.29 13.29 -13.06
CA ALA A 101 -16.45 11.84 -13.02
C ALA A 101 -17.01 11.34 -11.67
N ALA A 102 -16.76 12.09 -10.58
CA ALA A 102 -17.23 11.80 -9.23
C ALA A 102 -17.09 13.04 -8.33
N GLN A 103 -17.89 13.10 -7.26
CA GLN A 103 -17.78 14.09 -6.20
C GLN A 103 -17.76 13.37 -4.84
N ILE A 104 -16.90 13.83 -3.92
CA ILE A 104 -16.89 13.39 -2.53
C ILE A 104 -17.40 14.51 -1.63
N ASN A 105 -18.10 14.15 -0.56
CA ASN A 105 -18.63 15.12 0.40
C ASN A 105 -17.65 15.41 1.55
N GLY A 106 -16.52 14.69 1.61
CA GLY A 106 -15.49 14.86 2.63
C GLY A 106 -14.56 13.66 2.75
N TYR A 107 -13.58 13.79 3.63
CA TYR A 107 -12.66 12.74 4.06
C TYR A 107 -12.56 12.75 5.59
N GLU A 108 -12.04 11.66 6.14
CA GLU A 108 -11.85 11.49 7.57
C GLU A 108 -10.67 10.55 7.79
N ASP A 109 -9.82 10.87 8.77
CA ASP A 109 -8.69 10.02 9.14
C ASP A 109 -9.15 8.92 10.11
N VAL A 110 -8.54 7.75 9.99
CA VAL A 110 -8.66 6.68 11.00
C VAL A 110 -7.70 7.00 12.15
N LEU A 111 -8.02 6.54 13.37
CA LEU A 111 -7.09 6.65 14.50
C LEU A 111 -5.72 6.07 14.13
N ALA A 112 -4.68 6.89 14.26
CA ALA A 112 -3.32 6.49 13.93
C ALA A 112 -2.82 5.42 14.92
N ASN A 113 -2.07 4.44 14.41
CA ASN A 113 -1.47 3.34 15.18
C ASN A 113 -2.48 2.46 15.94
N ASP A 114 -3.72 2.37 15.45
CA ASP A 114 -4.76 1.50 15.98
C ASP A 114 -5.25 0.54 14.88
N GLU A 115 -4.75 -0.70 14.89
CA GLU A 115 -5.15 -1.73 13.92
C GLU A 115 -6.63 -2.11 14.04
N ASN A 116 -7.23 -2.00 15.23
CA ASN A 116 -8.64 -2.29 15.41
C ASN A 116 -9.48 -1.18 14.76
N ALA A 117 -9.09 0.08 14.91
CA ALA A 117 -9.73 1.19 14.21
C ALA A 117 -9.64 1.02 12.68
N LEU A 118 -8.47 0.60 12.19
CA LEU A 118 -8.28 0.27 10.76
C LEU A 118 -9.19 -0.88 10.33
N LEU A 119 -9.31 -1.95 11.13
CA LEU A 119 -10.18 -3.09 10.85
C LEU A 119 -11.66 -2.68 10.81
N GLN A 120 -12.09 -1.84 11.75
CA GLN A 120 -13.43 -1.26 11.80
C GLN A 120 -13.74 -0.42 10.56
N ALA A 121 -12.79 0.40 10.11
CA ALA A 121 -12.92 1.19 8.90
C ALA A 121 -12.95 0.31 7.63
N MET A 122 -12.06 -0.69 7.56
CA MET A 122 -11.93 -1.65 6.46
C MET A 122 -13.20 -2.50 6.28
N ALA A 123 -13.93 -2.77 7.35
CA ALA A 123 -15.24 -3.43 7.28
C ALA A 123 -16.29 -2.62 6.50
N LYS A 124 -16.06 -1.32 6.29
CA LYS A 124 -17.01 -0.40 5.63
C LYS A 124 -16.56 0.07 4.26
N LYS A 125 -15.25 0.17 4.00
CA LYS A 125 -14.68 0.60 2.72
C LYS A 125 -13.18 0.29 2.63
N PRO A 126 -12.59 0.24 1.42
CA PRO A 126 -11.13 0.26 1.26
C PRO A 126 -10.52 1.53 1.88
N ILE A 127 -9.34 1.41 2.47
CA ILE A 127 -8.69 2.48 3.23
C ILE A 127 -7.33 2.82 2.61
N LEU A 128 -7.05 4.12 2.45
CA LEU A 128 -5.71 4.60 2.10
C LEU A 128 -4.83 4.51 3.35
N VAL A 129 -3.68 3.86 3.23
CA VAL A 129 -2.70 3.70 4.31
C VAL A 129 -1.31 4.03 3.79
N SER A 130 -0.43 4.46 4.68
CA SER A 130 0.97 4.71 4.36
C SER A 130 1.83 3.60 4.97
N ILE A 131 2.79 3.11 4.21
CA ILE A 131 3.73 2.05 4.60
C ILE A 131 5.17 2.49 4.30
N ASP A 132 6.12 1.84 4.96
CA ASP A 132 7.54 1.90 4.61
C ASP A 132 7.86 0.79 3.60
N THR A 133 8.36 1.17 2.43
CA THR A 133 8.76 0.22 1.37
C THR A 133 10.25 0.27 1.06
N SER A 134 11.05 0.91 1.92
CA SER A 134 12.48 1.08 1.74
C SER A 134 13.26 -0.23 1.80
N GLY A 135 12.77 -1.25 2.50
CA GLY A 135 13.47 -2.52 2.64
C GLY A 135 13.71 -3.26 1.31
N TYR A 136 14.93 -3.79 1.14
CA TYR A 136 15.32 -4.61 -0.02
C TYR A 136 14.34 -5.78 -0.28
N ALA A 137 13.89 -6.45 0.79
CA ALA A 137 12.93 -7.55 0.67
C ALA A 137 11.59 -7.09 0.06
N PHE A 138 11.18 -5.83 0.26
CA PHE A 138 9.96 -5.28 -0.30
C PHE A 138 10.10 -4.99 -1.81
N GLN A 139 11.27 -4.52 -2.25
CA GLN A 139 11.59 -4.33 -3.67
C GLN A 139 11.40 -5.63 -4.46
N PHE A 140 11.81 -6.76 -3.89
CA PHE A 140 11.75 -8.08 -4.53
C PHE A 140 10.60 -8.97 -4.06
N TYR A 141 9.67 -8.45 -3.25
CA TYR A 141 8.54 -9.23 -2.74
C TYR A 141 7.72 -9.84 -3.89
N SER A 142 7.46 -11.14 -3.77
CA SER A 142 6.77 -11.93 -4.79
C SER A 142 5.44 -12.48 -4.29
N SER A 143 5.46 -13.18 -3.15
CA SER A 143 4.28 -13.85 -2.59
C SER A 143 4.42 -14.15 -1.10
N GLY A 144 3.32 -14.57 -0.47
CA GLY A 144 3.23 -14.91 0.96
C GLY A 144 2.73 -13.75 1.83
N VAL A 145 2.96 -13.84 3.13
CA VAL A 145 2.68 -12.74 4.06
C VAL A 145 3.99 -12.05 4.37
N PHE A 146 4.12 -10.78 4.00
CA PHE A 146 5.37 -10.06 4.28
C PHE A 146 5.52 -9.82 5.78
N THR A 147 6.53 -10.44 6.39
CA THR A 147 6.90 -10.30 7.81
C THR A 147 8.37 -9.91 7.96
N GLY A 148 8.96 -9.34 6.91
CA GLY A 148 10.34 -8.86 6.94
C GLY A 148 10.47 -7.57 7.74
N ASP A 149 11.71 -7.19 8.03
CA ASP A 149 12.00 -5.93 8.72
C ASP A 149 11.45 -4.74 7.93
N CYS A 150 10.77 -3.84 8.63
CA CYS A 150 10.29 -2.57 8.12
C CYS A 150 10.46 -1.49 9.20
N GLY A 151 10.68 -0.25 8.78
CA GLY A 151 10.71 0.91 9.66
C GLY A 151 9.34 1.59 9.78
N THR A 152 9.35 2.73 10.44
CA THR A 152 8.19 3.62 10.56
C THR A 152 8.35 4.92 9.76
N ASP A 153 9.38 4.99 8.91
CA ASP A 153 9.60 6.10 7.98
C ASP A 153 8.71 5.92 6.75
N LEU A 154 7.42 6.16 6.93
CA LEU A 154 6.40 5.94 5.89
C LEU A 154 6.68 6.79 4.65
N ASP A 155 6.83 6.13 3.51
CA ASP A 155 7.30 6.73 2.25
C ASP A 155 6.45 6.35 1.03
N HIS A 156 5.47 5.45 1.21
CA HIS A 156 4.62 4.98 0.15
C HIS A 156 3.14 4.86 0.58
N GLY A 157 2.24 5.45 -0.21
CA GLY A 157 0.79 5.34 -0.02
C GLY A 157 0.22 4.14 -0.79
N VAL A 158 -0.52 3.27 -0.11
CA VAL A 158 -1.20 2.10 -0.70
C VAL A 158 -2.66 2.05 -0.28
N THR A 159 -3.48 1.28 -0.99
CA THR A 159 -4.87 1.05 -0.58
C THR A 159 -4.99 -0.32 0.08
N ALA A 160 -5.35 -0.37 1.35
CA ALA A 160 -5.80 -1.60 1.99
C ALA A 160 -7.16 -2.02 1.40
N VAL A 161 -7.24 -3.24 0.88
CA VAL A 161 -8.42 -3.75 0.14
C VAL A 161 -8.97 -5.05 0.70
N ALA A 162 -8.21 -5.77 1.52
CA ALA A 162 -8.69 -6.96 2.22
C ALA A 162 -7.94 -7.18 3.53
N PHE A 163 -8.47 -8.05 4.37
CA PHE A 163 -7.78 -8.61 5.53
C PHE A 163 -8.23 -10.05 5.75
N GLY A 164 -7.40 -10.83 6.44
CA GLY A 164 -7.72 -12.20 6.79
C GLY A 164 -6.62 -12.86 7.61
N ALA A 165 -6.68 -14.18 7.65
CA ALA A 165 -5.62 -15.01 8.20
C ALA A 165 -5.36 -16.20 7.29
N THR A 166 -4.10 -16.62 7.22
CA THR A 166 -3.66 -17.87 6.58
C THR A 166 -4.08 -19.09 7.42
N SER A 167 -3.88 -20.30 6.89
CA SER A 167 -4.24 -21.56 7.57
C SER A 167 -3.48 -21.78 8.88
N ASP A 168 -2.23 -21.29 8.97
CA ASP A 168 -1.40 -21.29 10.18
C ASP A 168 -1.75 -20.13 11.15
N LYS A 169 -2.82 -19.38 10.86
CA LYS A 169 -3.35 -18.25 11.63
C LYS A 169 -2.52 -16.97 11.56
N THR A 170 -1.57 -16.86 10.64
CA THR A 170 -0.88 -15.59 10.37
C THR A 170 -1.85 -14.57 9.78
N LYS A 171 -2.09 -13.47 10.51
CA LYS A 171 -2.99 -12.40 10.06
C LYS A 171 -2.30 -11.56 8.99
N TYR A 172 -3.07 -11.07 8.02
CA TYR A 172 -2.53 -10.23 6.95
C TYR A 172 -3.50 -9.12 6.55
N TRP A 173 -2.90 -8.05 6.04
CA TRP A 173 -3.57 -7.05 5.21
C TRP A 173 -3.25 -7.32 3.75
N LEU A 174 -4.25 -7.25 2.88
CA LEU A 174 -4.01 -7.20 1.45
C LEU A 174 -4.01 -5.74 1.01
N VAL A 175 -2.88 -5.30 0.48
CA VAL A 175 -2.70 -3.94 -0.02
C VAL A 175 -2.58 -3.95 -1.54
N LYS A 176 -3.26 -3.00 -2.18
CA LYS A 176 -3.12 -2.69 -3.60
C LYS A 176 -2.06 -1.60 -3.75
N LYS A 177 -0.95 -1.93 -4.42
CA LYS A 177 0.13 -1.01 -4.80
C LYS A 177 -0.01 -0.51 -6.25
N SER A 178 0.80 0.47 -6.62
CA SER A 178 0.76 1.18 -7.92
C SER A 178 1.96 0.91 -8.82
N TRP A 179 2.62 -0.24 -8.68
CA TRP A 179 3.83 -0.59 -9.46
C TRP A 179 3.56 -1.48 -10.67
N GLY A 180 2.32 -1.59 -11.13
CA GLY A 180 1.95 -2.51 -12.20
C GLY A 180 1.86 -3.97 -11.76
N THR A 181 1.50 -4.82 -12.71
CA THR A 181 1.54 -6.29 -12.59
C THR A 181 2.71 -6.79 -13.41
N MET A 182 3.51 -7.71 -12.87
CA MET A 182 4.45 -8.47 -13.70
C MET A 182 3.63 -9.21 -14.77
N LEU A 183 4.01 -9.05 -16.04
CA LEU A 183 3.53 -9.90 -17.14
C LEU A 183 4.33 -11.20 -17.19
#